data_AF-A0A817XE60-F1
#
_entry.id   AF-A0A817XE60-F1
#
_cell.length_a   1.000
_cell.length_b   1.000
_cell.length_c   1.000
_cell.angle_alpha   90.00
_cell.angle_beta   90.00
_cell.angle_gamma   90.00
#
_symmetry.space_group_name_H-M   'P 1'
#
loop_
_entity.id
_entity.type
_entity.pdbx_description
1 polymer ?
#
loop_
_entity_poly.entity_id
_entity_poly.type
_entity_poly.pdbx_seq_one_letter_code
_entity_poly.pdbx_strand_id
1 'polypeptide(L)'
;MANATTAIVVAGGNGNGSRTDQFNIPGGIVRDKNGTIYVADEHNHRIVSVPANATNGIIIAGGHGQGNTSSQLNNPIYVAFNNEKDLY
;
A
#
# COMPACT_ATOMS: atom_id res chain seq x y z
N MET A 1 23.60 1.87 13.87
CA MET A 1 22.49 1.37 13.03
C MET A 1 22.14 -0.02 13.53
N ALA A 2 20.91 -0.24 13.99
CA ALA A 2 20.50 -1.56 14.48
C ALA A 2 20.33 -2.49 13.27
N ASN A 3 21.12 -3.55 13.20
CA ASN A 3 20.90 -4.63 12.25
C ASN A 3 19.58 -5.33 12.63
N ALA A 4 18.63 -5.41 11.71
CA ALA A 4 17.43 -6.19 11.92
C ALA A 4 17.83 -7.68 12.05
N THR A 5 17.65 -8.27 13.24
CA THR A 5 17.98 -9.67 13.52
C THR A 5 16.85 -10.63 13.14
N THR A 6 15.67 -10.11 12.77
CA THR A 6 14.48 -10.90 12.41
C THR A 6 13.69 -10.19 11.32
N ALA A 7 13.28 -10.90 10.27
CA ALA A 7 12.33 -10.40 9.29
C ALA A 7 10.90 -10.47 9.86
N ILE A 8 10.13 -9.40 9.68
CA ILE A 8 8.71 -9.35 10.06
C ILE A 8 7.85 -9.10 8.82
N VAL A 9 6.66 -9.69 8.79
CA VAL A 9 5.65 -9.33 7.79
C VAL A 9 5.07 -7.98 8.19
N VAL A 10 5.27 -6.96 7.36
CA VAL A 10 4.77 -5.61 7.60
C VAL A 10 3.44 -5.38 6.88
N ALA A 11 3.29 -5.93 5.67
CA ALA A 11 2.07 -5.84 4.88
C ALA A 11 1.79 -7.19 4.23
N GLY A 12 0.54 -7.64 4.29
CA GLY A 12 0.06 -8.80 3.54
C GLY A 12 0.12 -10.10 4.33
N GLY A 13 0.32 -11.21 3.61
CA GLY A 13 0.40 -12.56 4.22
C GLY A 13 -0.95 -13.25 4.43
N ASN A 14 -2.08 -12.58 4.18
CA ASN A 14 -3.43 -13.12 4.41
C ASN A 14 -4.19 -13.46 3.12
N GLY A 15 -3.46 -13.67 2.02
CA GLY A 15 -4.02 -14.01 0.72
C GLY A 15 -4.75 -12.86 0.02
N ASN A 16 -5.57 -13.23 -0.96
CA ASN A 16 -6.40 -12.31 -1.75
C ASN A 16 -7.68 -11.92 -0.98
N GLY A 17 -8.06 -10.65 -1.06
CA GLY A 17 -9.30 -10.15 -0.46
C GLY A 17 -9.33 -8.63 -0.36
N SER A 18 -10.36 -8.12 0.30
CA SER A 18 -10.64 -6.67 0.42
C SER A 18 -10.18 -6.05 1.73
N ARG A 19 -9.67 -6.82 2.69
CA ARG A 19 -9.05 -6.27 3.92
C ARG A 19 -7.72 -5.59 3.60
N THR A 20 -7.25 -4.69 4.46
CA THR A 20 -6.02 -3.91 4.23
C THR A 20 -4.73 -4.68 4.43
N ASP A 21 -4.83 -5.95 4.84
CA ASP A 21 -3.74 -6.91 4.95
C ASP A 21 -3.90 -8.10 3.97
N GLN A 22 -4.84 -7.99 3.03
CA GLN A 22 -5.04 -8.90 1.91
C GLN A 22 -4.78 -8.13 0.61
N PHE A 23 -3.98 -8.70 -0.29
CA PHE A 23 -3.57 -8.02 -1.52
C PHE A 23 -3.87 -8.89 -2.74
N ASN A 24 -4.16 -8.25 -3.86
CA ASN A 24 -4.47 -8.89 -5.13
C ASN A 24 -3.58 -8.33 -6.23
N ILE A 25 -2.56 -9.11 -6.61
CA ILE A 25 -1.53 -8.72 -7.59
C ILE A 25 -0.98 -7.32 -7.26
N PRO A 26 -0.39 -7.10 -6.07
CA PRO A 26 0.18 -5.81 -5.77
C PRO A 26 1.37 -5.53 -6.71
N GLY A 27 1.46 -4.31 -7.21
CA GLY A 27 2.52 -3.87 -8.12
C GLY A 27 3.72 -3.31 -7.36
N GLY A 28 3.70 -1.99 -7.13
CA GLY A 28 4.78 -1.23 -6.52
C GLY A 28 4.60 -0.98 -5.03
N ILE A 29 5.73 -0.87 -4.32
CA ILE A 29 5.78 -0.45 -2.93
C ILE A 29 6.80 0.67 -2.74
N VAL A 30 6.50 1.60 -1.83
CA VAL A 30 7.45 2.65 -1.40
C VAL A 30 7.36 2.88 0.10
N ARG A 31 8.45 3.31 0.72
CA ARG A 31 8.53 3.56 2.17
C ARG A 31 8.83 5.04 2.42
N ASP A 32 8.10 5.68 3.33
CA ASP A 32 8.41 7.03 3.77
C ASP A 32 9.51 7.07 4.86
N LYS A 33 9.94 8.28 5.25
CA LYS A 33 10.94 8.46 6.32
C LYS A 33 10.49 8.02 7.71
N ASN A 34 9.18 7.92 7.95
CA ASN A 34 8.59 7.48 9.22
C ASN A 34 8.48 5.95 9.28
N GLY A 35 8.73 5.27 8.16
CA GLY A 35 8.67 3.84 8.00
C GLY A 35 7.32 3.31 7.55
N THR A 36 6.38 4.17 7.17
CA THR A 36 5.11 3.79 6.55
C THR A 36 5.39 3.19 5.18
N ILE A 37 4.81 2.03 4.90
CA ILE A 37 4.85 1.38 3.57
C ILE A 37 3.58 1.75 2.82
N TYR A 38 3.70 2.06 1.54
CA TYR A 38 2.59 2.32 0.63
C TYR A 38 2.61 1.25 -0.44
N VAL A 39 1.47 0.63 -0.70
CA VAL A 39 1.31 -0.50 -1.61
C VAL A 39 0.27 -0.13 -2.67
N ALA A 40 0.66 -0.25 -3.94
CA ALA A 40 -0.26 -0.24 -5.06
C ALA A 40 -0.88 -1.64 -5.18
N ASP A 41 -2.14 -1.79 -4.76
CA ASP A 41 -2.87 -3.05 -4.76
C ASP A 41 -3.70 -3.14 -6.04
N GLU A 42 -3.03 -3.54 -7.13
CA GLU A 42 -3.44 -3.30 -8.51
C GLU A 42 -4.84 -3.83 -8.82
N HIS A 43 -5.07 -5.12 -8.57
CA HIS A 43 -6.35 -5.77 -8.89
C HIS A 43 -7.44 -5.51 -7.84
N ASN A 44 -7.10 -4.89 -6.72
CA ASN A 44 -8.09 -4.34 -5.78
C ASN A 44 -8.35 -2.85 -6.02
N HIS A 45 -7.71 -2.24 -7.02
CA HIS A 45 -7.97 -0.86 -7.46
C HIS A 45 -7.85 0.16 -6.31
N ARG A 46 -6.77 0.04 -5.52
CA ARG A 46 -6.56 0.88 -4.33
C ARG A 46 -5.08 1.08 -4.00
N ILE A 47 -4.79 2.12 -3.24
CA ILE A 47 -3.51 2.33 -2.57
C ILE A 47 -3.72 2.13 -1.07
N VAL A 48 -2.90 1.28 -0.45
CA VAL A 48 -2.94 1.01 0.99
C VAL A 48 -1.66 1.55 1.63
N SER A 49 -1.79 2.37 2.67
CA SER A 49 -0.68 2.73 3.55
C SER A 49 -0.66 1.82 4.78
N VAL A 50 0.52 1.45 5.24
CA VAL A 50 0.76 0.58 6.39
C VAL A 50 1.77 1.28 7.30
N PRO A 51 1.31 1.98 8.35
CA PRO A 51 2.20 2.68 9.26
C PRO A 51 3.20 1.73 9.92
N ALA A 52 4.38 2.24 10.25
CA ALA A 52 5.39 1.45 10.97
C ALA A 52 4.80 0.86 12.26
N ASN A 53 5.01 -0.45 12.45
CA ASN A 53 4.49 -1.21 13.60
C ASN A 53 2.96 -1.32 13.69
N ALA A 54 2.21 -0.95 12.65
CA ALA A 54 0.77 -1.18 12.60
C ALA A 54 0.44 -2.65 12.32
N THR A 55 -0.70 -3.11 12.84
CA THR A 55 -1.26 -4.42 12.54
C THR A 55 -2.24 -4.40 11.35
N ASN A 56 -2.68 -3.21 10.93
CA ASN A 56 -3.63 -3.02 9.83
C ASN A 56 -3.19 -1.85 8.96
N GLY A 57 -3.47 -1.94 7.66
CA GLY A 57 -3.31 -0.82 6.72
C GLY A 57 -4.53 0.09 6.67
N ILE A 58 -4.38 1.21 5.95
CA ILE A 58 -5.39 2.24 5.69
C ILE A 58 -5.49 2.42 4.17
N ILE A 59 -6.69 2.39 3.61
CA ILE A 59 -6.91 2.74 2.19
C ILE A 59 -6.82 4.26 2.08
N ILE A 60 -5.87 4.76 1.29
CA ILE A 60 -5.65 6.20 1.12
C ILE A 60 -6.11 6.72 -0.25
N ALA A 61 -6.34 5.83 -1.21
CA ALA A 61 -6.91 6.14 -2.51
C ALA A 61 -7.58 4.89 -3.11
N GLY A 62 -8.64 5.10 -3.91
CA GLY A 62 -9.38 4.00 -4.53
C GLY A 62 -10.24 3.19 -3.56
N GLY A 63 -10.38 1.89 -3.82
CA GLY A 63 -11.11 0.95 -2.97
C GLY A 63 -12.60 0.79 -3.28
N HIS A 64 -13.14 1.56 -4.23
CA HIS A 64 -14.53 1.47 -4.69
C HIS A 64 -14.65 0.86 -6.09
N GLY A 65 -13.72 -0.06 -6.41
CA GLY A 65 -13.62 -0.73 -7.70
C GLY A 65 -12.89 0.09 -8.77
N GLN A 66 -12.85 -0.50 -9.96
CA GLN A 66 -12.21 0.09 -11.13
C GLN A 66 -13.00 1.30 -11.64
N GLY A 67 -12.32 2.41 -11.92
CA GLY A 67 -12.96 3.55 -12.55
C GLY A 67 -12.16 4.84 -12.48
N ASN A 68 -12.82 5.94 -12.85
CA ASN A 68 -12.26 7.28 -12.99
C ASN A 68 -12.97 8.33 -12.10
N THR A 69 -13.76 7.88 -11.12
CA THR A 69 -14.34 8.78 -10.11
C THR A 69 -13.32 9.04 -9.00
N SER A 70 -13.58 10.05 -8.16
CA SER A 70 -12.64 10.46 -7.09
C SER A 70 -12.34 9.39 -6.04
N SER A 71 -13.16 8.34 -5.95
CA SER A 71 -12.98 7.22 -5.01
C SER A 71 -12.57 5.90 -5.69
N GLN A 72 -12.33 5.93 -6.99
CA GLN A 72 -11.95 4.76 -7.79
C GLN A 72 -10.53 4.93 -8.34
N LEU A 73 -9.86 3.80 -8.57
CA LEU A 73 -8.61 3.76 -9.32
C LEU A 73 -8.73 2.72 -10.42
N ASN A 74 -7.89 2.81 -11.45
CA ASN A 74 -7.85 1.82 -12.50
C ASN A 74 -6.44 1.21 -12.54
N ASN A 75 -6.34 -0.06 -12.12
CA ASN A 75 -5.10 -0.84 -12.01
C ASN A 75 -3.87 0.00 -11.62
N PRO A 76 -3.80 0.55 -10.40
CA PRO A 76 -2.62 1.28 -9.97
C PRO A 76 -1.43 0.31 -9.89
N ILE A 77 -0.40 0.54 -10.70
CA ILE A 77 0.76 -0.37 -10.80
C ILE A 77 1.88 0.06 -9.86
N TYR A 78 2.14 1.37 -9.73
CA TYR A 78 3.31 1.86 -9.00
C TYR A 78 2.96 3.09 -8.17
N VAL A 79 3.74 3.33 -7.12
CA VAL A 79 3.68 4.53 -6.30
C VAL A 79 5.08 5.06 -6.04
N ALA A 80 5.25 6.39 -6.05
CA ALA A 80 6.51 7.05 -5.78
C ALA A 80 6.30 8.36 -5.00
N PHE A 81 7.35 8.81 -4.31
CA PHE A 81 7.35 10.14 -3.70
C PHE A 81 8.06 11.15 -4.60
N ASN A 82 7.52 12.36 -4.69
CA ASN A 82 8.27 13.51 -5.20
C ASN A 82 9.19 14.08 -4.10
N ASN A 83 9.94 15.15 -4.43
CA ASN A 83 10.82 15.83 -3.48
C ASN A 83 10.07 16.57 -2.36
N GLU A 84 8.78 16.87 -2.56
CA GLU A 84 7.89 17.52 -1.59
C GLU A 84 7.24 16.51 -0.62
N LYS A 85 7.47 15.21 -0.85
CA LYS A 85 6.93 14.04 -0.13
C LYS A 85 5.47 13.74 -0.42
N ASP A 86 4.95 14.26 -1.52
CA ASP A 86 3.65 13.85 -2.05
C ASP A 86 3.79 12.50 -2.76
N LEU A 87 2.80 11.63 -2.56
CA LEU A 87 2.71 10.32 -3.18
C LEU A 87 2.01 10.44 -4.54
N TYR A 88 2.62 9.86 -5.59
CA TYR A 88 2.11 9.79 -6.96
C TYR A 88 2.01 8.35 -7.42
#